data_AF-A0A2P8QLR9-F1
#
_entry.id   AF-A0A2P8QLR9-F1
#
_cell.length_a   1.000
_cell.length_b   1.000
_cell.length_c   1.000
_cell.angle_alpha   90.00
_cell.angle_beta   90.00
_cell.angle_gamma   90.00
#
_symmetry.space_group_name_H-M   'P 1'
#
loop_
_entity.id
_entity.type
_entity.pdbx_description
1 polymer ?
#
loop_
_entity_poly.entity_id
_entity_poly.type
_entity_poly.pdbx_seq_one_letter_code
_entity_poly.pdbx_strand_id
1 'polypeptide(L)'
;MTSKGSRMGGLGKLSDFGKTSQPQQQEKPTPSPEIIARSHAIAKPTVEQKQQPSLEKLVNINIKITRAQQQWLADTAREVRDNNDTPVAPQDRVFPQHLIGVAIDLLQDTDIDWSQIKNLEDLRQALKL
;
A
#
# COMPACT_ATOMS: atom_id res chain seq x y z
N MET A 1 58.85 -22.45 -26.38
CA MET A 1 57.58 -23.07 -25.94
C MET A 1 56.88 -22.10 -25.00
N THR A 2 55.62 -21.78 -25.30
CA THR A 2 54.79 -20.74 -24.69
C THR A 2 53.78 -21.33 -23.69
N SER A 3 53.52 -20.66 -22.57
CA SER A 3 52.22 -20.65 -21.89
C SER A 3 51.98 -19.22 -21.33
N LYS A 4 51.03 -18.43 -21.84
CA LYS A 4 49.56 -18.39 -21.57
C LYS A 4 49.27 -18.31 -20.05
N GLY A 5 48.49 -17.36 -19.52
CA GLY A 5 47.69 -16.25 -20.07
C GLY A 5 47.27 -15.34 -18.91
N SER A 6 47.34 -14.03 -19.11
CA SER A 6 46.20 -13.11 -19.32
C SER A 6 45.43 -12.70 -18.06
N ARG A 7 45.69 -11.45 -17.69
CA ARG A 7 45.04 -10.63 -16.66
C ARG A 7 43.69 -10.17 -17.19
N MET A 8 42.60 -10.52 -16.52
CA MET A 8 41.29 -9.88 -16.71
C MET A 8 41.27 -8.76 -15.64
N GLY A 9 41.37 -7.45 -15.92
CA GLY A 9 40.66 -6.68 -16.95
C GLY A 9 39.18 -6.69 -16.58
N GLY A 10 38.58 -5.72 -15.91
CA GLY A 10 38.76 -4.27 -15.99
C GLY A 10 37.36 -3.69 -16.20
N LEU A 11 36.91 -2.88 -15.23
CA LEU A 11 35.68 -2.08 -15.19
C LEU A 11 34.80 -2.11 -16.45
N GLY A 12 33.66 -2.82 -16.35
CA GLY A 12 32.56 -2.71 -17.29
C GLY A 12 31.95 -1.31 -17.26
N LYS A 13 31.92 -0.67 -18.44
CA LYS A 13 31.48 0.70 -18.69
C LYS A 13 29.96 0.83 -18.51
N LEU A 14 29.54 1.72 -17.61
CA LEU A 14 28.14 2.12 -17.33
C LEU A 14 27.63 3.22 -18.28
N SER A 15 28.01 3.23 -19.55
CA SER A 15 27.87 4.43 -20.41
C SER A 15 26.75 4.41 -21.46
N ASP A 16 25.76 3.50 -21.38
CA ASP A 16 24.77 3.35 -22.46
C ASP A 16 23.28 3.25 -22.04
N PHE A 17 22.85 3.93 -20.97
CA PHE A 17 21.41 3.98 -20.58
C PHE A 17 20.81 5.40 -20.55
N GLY A 18 21.05 6.21 -21.59
CA GLY A 18 20.55 7.60 -21.58
C GLY A 18 20.42 8.30 -22.93
N LYS A 19 20.22 7.58 -24.03
CA LYS A 19 19.98 8.21 -25.34
C LYS A 19 18.62 7.82 -25.91
N THR A 20 17.56 8.43 -25.38
CA THR A 20 16.33 8.66 -26.15
C THR A 20 16.34 10.11 -26.62
N SER A 21 16.51 10.27 -27.93
CA SER A 21 16.50 11.56 -28.62
C SER A 21 15.05 12.02 -28.86
N GLN A 22 14.73 13.23 -28.42
CA GLN A 22 13.79 14.16 -29.06
C GLN A 22 14.51 15.52 -29.10
N PRO A 23 14.21 16.47 -30.00
CA PRO A 23 12.95 16.68 -30.74
C PRO A 23 13.11 17.07 -32.22
N GLN A 24 12.02 17.10 -33.00
CA GLN A 24 11.85 18.08 -34.08
C GLN A 24 10.37 18.26 -34.51
N GLN A 25 9.94 19.53 -34.48
CA GLN A 25 8.66 20.07 -34.94
C GLN A 25 8.59 20.17 -36.47
N GLN A 26 7.41 20.10 -37.09
CA GLN A 26 6.97 21.01 -38.17
C GLN A 26 5.49 20.85 -38.57
N GLU A 27 4.81 21.98 -38.69
CA GLU A 27 3.42 22.21 -39.14
C GLU A 27 3.31 22.36 -40.67
N LYS A 28 2.15 22.02 -41.29
CA LYS A 28 1.29 22.85 -42.18
C LYS A 28 0.22 22.03 -42.98
N PRO A 29 -0.85 22.65 -43.55
CA PRO A 29 -2.25 22.19 -43.43
C PRO A 29 -2.99 21.80 -44.73
N THR A 30 -4.31 21.51 -44.59
CA THR A 30 -5.47 21.64 -45.55
C THR A 30 -5.91 20.38 -46.34
N PRO A 31 -7.20 20.18 -46.76
CA PRO A 31 -8.52 20.62 -46.27
C PRO A 31 -9.53 19.48 -45.97
N SER A 32 -10.66 19.89 -45.41
CA SER A 32 -11.97 19.21 -45.26
C SER A 32 -12.52 18.57 -46.56
N PRO A 33 -13.50 17.63 -46.45
CA PRO A 33 -14.86 18.11 -46.62
C PRO A 33 -15.81 17.72 -45.48
N GLU A 34 -16.54 18.75 -45.07
CA GLU A 34 -17.83 18.75 -44.40
C GLU A 34 -18.82 17.83 -45.13
N ILE A 35 -19.67 17.10 -44.38
CA ILE A 35 -21.10 16.93 -44.66
C ILE A 35 -21.79 16.13 -43.53
N ILE A 36 -22.60 16.88 -42.78
CA ILE A 36 -23.95 16.55 -42.29
C ILE A 36 -24.08 15.59 -41.09
N ALA A 37 -24.20 16.25 -39.92
CA ALA A 37 -25.32 16.15 -39.00
C ALA A 37 -26.17 14.86 -39.03
N ARG A 38 -26.14 14.12 -37.92
CA ARG A 38 -27.37 13.58 -37.29
C ARG A 38 -27.12 13.27 -35.83
N SER A 39 -27.67 14.16 -35.00
CA SER A 39 -27.90 14.00 -33.58
C SER A 39 -28.76 12.74 -33.34
N HIS A 40 -28.16 11.69 -32.79
CA HIS A 40 -28.88 10.65 -32.09
C HIS A 40 -28.40 10.61 -30.65
N ALA A 41 -29.23 11.22 -29.81
CA ALA A 41 -29.24 11.02 -28.38
C ALA A 41 -29.42 9.52 -28.10
N ILE A 42 -28.33 8.87 -27.72
CA ILE A 42 -28.36 7.56 -27.09
C ILE A 42 -28.06 7.85 -25.62
N ALA A 43 -29.11 7.77 -24.81
CA ALA A 43 -29.03 7.81 -23.37
C ALA A 43 -27.99 6.79 -22.91
N LYS A 44 -26.89 7.28 -22.34
CA LYS A 44 -25.89 6.42 -21.69
C LYS A 44 -26.54 5.84 -20.44
N PRO A 45 -26.42 4.52 -20.19
CA PRO A 45 -26.90 3.94 -18.94
C PRO A 45 -26.15 4.63 -17.79
N THR A 46 -26.92 5.09 -16.81
CA THR A 46 -26.41 5.59 -15.54
C THR A 46 -25.51 4.52 -14.95
N VAL A 47 -24.20 4.74 -15.03
CA VAL A 47 -23.23 3.95 -14.29
C VAL A 47 -23.49 4.29 -12.84
N GLU A 48 -24.18 3.40 -12.15
CA GLU A 48 -24.21 3.36 -10.69
C GLU A 48 -22.76 3.37 -10.24
N GLN A 49 -22.31 4.54 -9.78
CA GLN A 49 -21.02 4.69 -9.14
C GLN A 49 -21.11 3.86 -7.87
N LYS A 50 -20.59 2.63 -7.95
CA LYS A 50 -20.13 1.90 -6.77
C LYS A 50 -19.29 2.88 -5.99
N GLN A 51 -19.84 3.36 -4.88
CA GLN A 51 -19.10 4.13 -3.90
C GLN A 51 -17.95 3.22 -3.49
N GLN A 52 -16.77 3.51 -4.03
CA GLN A 52 -15.55 2.93 -3.50
C GLN A 52 -15.52 3.37 -2.03
N PRO A 53 -15.37 2.45 -1.07
CA PRO A 53 -15.15 2.84 0.31
C PRO A 53 -13.98 3.81 0.28
N SER A 54 -14.19 5.01 0.81
CA SER A 54 -13.15 6.01 0.91
C SER A 54 -11.96 5.33 1.58
N LEU A 55 -10.88 5.10 0.83
CA LEU A 55 -9.65 4.55 1.38
C LEU A 55 -9.20 5.50 2.47
N GLU A 56 -9.47 5.13 3.72
CA GLU A 56 -9.05 5.93 4.86
C GLU A 56 -7.55 6.13 4.78
N LYS A 57 -7.14 7.38 4.97
CA LYS A 57 -5.75 7.75 4.86
C LYS A 57 -5.02 7.24 6.09
N LEU A 58 -4.04 6.35 5.87
CA LEU A 58 -3.12 5.93 6.93
C LEU A 58 -2.38 7.14 7.51
N VAL A 59 -2.36 7.22 8.84
CA VAL A 59 -1.66 8.26 9.60
C VAL A 59 -0.59 7.61 10.46
N ASN A 60 0.58 8.24 10.53
CA ASN A 60 1.69 7.74 11.34
C ASN A 60 1.51 8.19 12.79
N ILE A 61 1.64 7.24 13.72
CA ILE A 61 1.69 7.49 15.16
C ILE A 61 2.98 6.92 15.74
N ASN A 62 3.56 7.61 16.72
CA ASN A 62 4.76 7.15 17.42
C ASN A 62 4.36 6.57 18.78
N ILE A 63 4.35 5.24 18.90
CA ILE A 63 4.01 4.52 20.13
C ILE A 63 5.27 3.90 20.73
N LYS A 64 5.46 4.07 22.04
CA LYS A 64 6.48 3.36 22.81
C LYS A 64 5.88 2.08 23.39
N ILE A 65 6.48 0.94 23.07
CA ILE A 65 6.15 -0.37 23.65
C ILE A 65 7.40 -1.01 24.22
N THR A 66 7.21 -1.99 25.10
CA THR A 66 8.32 -2.80 25.62
C THR A 66 8.87 -3.73 24.54
N ARG A 67 10.13 -4.16 24.70
CA ARG A 67 10.74 -5.18 23.83
C ARG A 67 9.92 -6.48 23.80
N ALA A 68 9.39 -6.88 24.96
CA ALA A 68 8.55 -8.07 25.06
C ALA A 68 7.27 -7.95 24.22
N GLN A 69 6.58 -6.81 24.29
CA GLN A 69 5.39 -6.56 23.46
C GLN A 69 5.72 -6.51 21.96
N GLN A 70 6.84 -5.87 21.60
CA GLN A 70 7.28 -5.85 20.20
C GLN A 70 7.52 -7.28 19.67
N GLN A 71 8.22 -8.10 20.46
CA GLN A 71 8.50 -9.49 20.10
C GLN A 71 7.21 -10.30 19.99
N TRP A 72 6.32 -10.16 20.97
CA TRP A 72 5.01 -10.81 20.97
C TRP A 72 4.20 -10.47 19.72
N LEU A 73 4.09 -9.18 19.35
CA LEU A 73 3.38 -8.76 18.12
C LEU A 73 4.00 -9.38 16.85
N ALA A 74 5.33 -9.48 16.78
CA ALA A 74 6.01 -10.06 15.63
C ALA A 74 5.76 -11.56 15.52
N ASP A 75 5.81 -12.28 16.64
CA ASP A 75 5.61 -13.73 16.68
C ASP A 75 4.15 -14.09 16.43
N THR A 76 3.19 -13.39 17.05
CA THR A 76 1.76 -13.60 16.79
C THR A 76 1.39 -13.29 15.34
N ALA A 77 1.90 -12.20 14.76
CA ALA A 77 1.66 -11.93 13.34
C ALA A 77 2.31 -12.97 12.42
N ARG A 78 3.41 -13.61 12.84
CA ARG A 78 4.00 -14.76 12.11
C ARG A 78 3.08 -15.97 12.22
N GLU A 79 2.67 -16.34 13.42
CA GLU A 79 1.76 -17.46 13.67
C GLU A 79 0.48 -17.35 12.85
N VAL A 80 -0.18 -16.18 12.83
CA VAL A 80 -1.38 -15.95 12.01
C VAL A 80 -1.09 -16.12 10.51
N ARG A 81 0.11 -15.76 10.03
CA ARG A 81 0.50 -15.98 8.64
C ARG A 81 0.78 -17.46 8.35
N ASP A 82 1.37 -18.16 9.30
CA ASP A 82 1.74 -19.58 9.17
C ASP A 82 0.49 -20.48 9.21
N ASN A 83 -0.62 -20.00 9.80
CA ASN A 83 -1.93 -20.67 9.78
C ASN A 83 -2.63 -20.69 8.41
N ASN A 84 -2.09 -20.04 7.38
CA ASN A 84 -2.72 -20.02 6.05
C ASN A 84 -2.40 -21.29 5.27
N ASP A 85 -3.42 -22.12 5.00
CA ASP A 85 -3.29 -23.34 4.18
C ASP A 85 -3.06 -23.06 2.69
N THR A 86 -3.31 -21.82 2.25
CA THR A 86 -3.13 -21.39 0.87
C THR A 86 -2.28 -20.13 0.79
N PRO A 87 -1.56 -19.91 -0.34
CA PRO A 87 -0.77 -18.70 -0.51
C PRO A 87 -1.61 -17.42 -0.42
N VAL A 88 -1.30 -16.58 0.58
CA VAL A 88 -1.90 -15.24 0.72
C VAL A 88 -1.01 -14.19 0.05
N ALA A 89 -1.63 -13.30 -0.72
CA ALA A 89 -0.95 -12.22 -1.42
C ALA A 89 -0.35 -11.21 -0.42
N PRO A 90 0.77 -10.54 -0.76
CA PRO A 90 1.51 -9.71 0.20
C PRO A 90 0.69 -8.64 0.92
N GLN A 91 -0.24 -7.99 0.21
CA GLN A 91 -1.09 -6.93 0.76
C GLN A 91 -2.12 -7.44 1.77
N ASP A 92 -2.50 -8.71 1.70
CA ASP A 92 -3.53 -9.32 2.55
C ASP A 92 -2.92 -10.04 3.76
N ARG A 93 -1.59 -10.00 3.92
CA ARG A 93 -0.88 -10.66 5.03
C ARG A 93 -1.02 -9.86 6.32
N VAL A 94 -1.14 -10.59 7.42
CA VAL A 94 -1.16 -10.00 8.76
C VAL A 94 0.25 -9.56 9.18
N PHE A 95 0.36 -8.32 9.62
CA PHE A 95 1.58 -7.71 10.16
C PHE A 95 1.31 -7.13 11.55
N PRO A 96 2.36 -6.84 12.36
CA PRO A 96 2.20 -6.26 13.70
C PRO A 96 1.27 -5.04 13.76
N GLN A 97 1.33 -4.16 12.75
CA GLN A 97 0.46 -2.98 12.67
C GLN A 97 -1.04 -3.33 12.60
N HIS A 98 -1.39 -4.45 11.94
CA HIS A 98 -2.78 -4.89 11.81
C HIS A 98 -3.33 -5.35 13.15
N LEU A 99 -2.50 -6.01 13.99
CA LEU A 99 -2.90 -6.40 15.35
C LEU A 99 -3.17 -5.17 16.24
N ILE A 100 -2.40 -4.09 16.07
CA ILE A 100 -2.64 -2.83 16.77
C ILE A 100 -3.97 -2.22 16.31
N GLY A 101 -4.26 -2.25 15.00
CA GLY A 101 -5.55 -1.81 14.44
C GLY A 101 -6.73 -2.58 15.05
N VAL A 102 -6.68 -3.92 15.02
CA VAL A 102 -7.71 -4.77 15.62
C VAL A 102 -7.87 -4.50 17.13
N ALA A 103 -6.78 -4.25 17.85
CA ALA A 103 -6.86 -3.88 19.26
C ALA A 103 -7.60 -2.54 19.49
N ILE A 104 -7.45 -1.58 18.58
CA ILE A 104 -8.20 -0.31 18.62
C ILE A 104 -9.68 -0.55 18.36
N ASP A 105 -10.01 -1.35 17.34
CA ASP A 105 -11.40 -1.70 17.02
C ASP A 105 -12.08 -2.37 18.21
N LEU A 106 -11.38 -3.33 18.84
CA LEU A 106 -11.86 -4.00 20.06
C LEU A 106 -12.10 -3.02 21.22
N LEU A 107 -11.26 -1.98 21.36
CA LEU A 107 -11.49 -0.94 22.37
C LEU A 107 -12.72 -0.10 22.01
N GLN A 108 -12.88 0.30 20.75
CA GLN A 108 -14.04 1.09 20.32
C GLN A 108 -15.37 0.34 20.49
N ASP A 109 -15.35 -0.98 20.30
CA ASP A 109 -16.53 -1.85 20.43
C ASP A 109 -16.87 -2.18 21.90
N THR A 110 -16.02 -1.79 22.87
CA THR A 110 -16.33 -2.02 24.29
C THR A 110 -17.37 -1.03 24.83
N ASP A 111 -18.30 -1.56 25.63
CA ASP A 111 -19.29 -0.76 26.37
C ASP A 111 -18.66 -0.16 27.64
N ILE A 112 -17.73 0.77 27.44
CA ILE A 112 -17.03 1.50 28.50
C ILE A 112 -17.35 2.99 28.39
N ASP A 113 -17.78 3.58 29.50
CA ASP A 113 -17.88 5.04 29.60
C ASP A 113 -16.48 5.64 29.79
N TRP A 114 -15.83 5.96 28.67
CA TRP A 114 -14.50 6.57 28.63
C TRP A 114 -14.40 7.88 29.40
N SER A 115 -15.52 8.57 29.66
CA SER A 115 -15.52 9.84 30.41
C SER A 115 -15.24 9.65 31.91
N GLN A 116 -15.44 8.44 32.44
CA GLN A 116 -15.22 8.13 33.86
C GLN A 116 -13.79 7.66 34.16
N ILE A 117 -13.03 7.30 33.13
CA ILE A 117 -11.67 6.75 33.28
C ILE A 117 -10.67 7.89 33.49
N LYS A 118 -10.02 7.93 34.65
CA LYS A 118 -9.10 9.03 35.02
C LYS A 118 -7.64 8.64 34.99
N ASN A 119 -7.35 7.34 35.08
CA ASN A 119 -5.99 6.82 35.15
C ASN A 119 -5.89 5.40 34.60
N LEU A 120 -4.68 4.85 34.60
CA LEU A 120 -4.38 3.53 34.05
C LEU A 120 -5.01 2.37 34.84
N GLU A 121 -5.15 2.51 36.16
CA GLU A 121 -5.77 1.48 37.00
C GLU A 121 -7.30 1.44 36.76
N ASP A 122 -7.95 2.61 36.66
CA ASP A 122 -9.37 2.70 36.29
C ASP A 122 -9.62 2.00 34.94
N LEU A 123 -8.72 2.22 33.98
CA LEU A 123 -8.79 1.63 32.65
C LEU A 123 -8.67 0.10 32.71
N ARG A 124 -7.69 -0.42 33.45
CA ARG A 124 -7.52 -1.87 33.65
C ARG A 124 -8.77 -2.49 34.27
N GLN A 125 -9.32 -1.85 35.30
CA GLN A 125 -10.51 -2.32 35.96
C GLN A 125 -11.73 -2.33 35.03
N ALA A 126 -11.91 -1.28 34.21
CA ALA A 126 -13.00 -1.21 33.23
C ALA A 126 -12.88 -2.30 32.15
N LEU A 127 -11.65 -2.60 31.71
CA LEU A 127 -11.36 -3.66 30.74
C LEU A 127 -11.27 -5.07 31.35
N LYS A 128 -11.42 -5.19 32.68
CA LYS A 128 -11.30 -6.46 33.43
C LYS A 128 -9.94 -7.15 33.22
N LEU A 129 -8.87 -6.34 33.19
CA LEU A 129 -7.46 -6.75 33.00
C LEU A 129 -6.64 -6.63 34.29
#